data_AF-A0A928GS71-F1
#
_entry.id   AF-A0A928GS71-F1
#
_cell.length_a   1.000
_cell.length_b   1.000
_cell.length_c   1.000
_cell.angle_alpha   90.00
_cell.angle_beta   90.00
_cell.angle_gamma   90.00
#
_symmetry.space_group_name_H-M   'P 1'
#
loop_
_entity.id
_entity.type
_entity.pdbx_description
1 polymer ?
#
loop_
_entity_poly.entity_id
_entity_poly.type
_entity_poly.pdbx_seq_one_letter_code
_entity_poly.pdbx_strand_id
1 'polypeptide(L)' 'MAYMKGENRKQRVLFPECIDEYVGQDAPVRFFDAFVDSLDMEKLGFIRSTPAETGTPGYDPRDLMKL' A
#
# COMPACT_ATOMS: atom_id res chain seq x y z
N MET A 1 6.67 -2.52 14.98
CA MET A 1 5.20 -2.70 14.84
C MET A 1 4.89 -2.55 13.36
N ALA A 2 4.74 -3.66 12.65
CA ALA A 2 4.67 -3.65 11.18
C ALA A 2 3.28 -4.12 10.73
N TYR A 3 2.74 -3.51 9.68
CA TYR A 3 1.65 -4.11 8.92
C TYR A 3 2.18 -5.32 8.14
N MET A 4 1.26 -6.21 7.74
CA MET A 4 1.58 -7.24 6.76
C MET A 4 1.94 -6.52 5.46
N LYS A 5 3.23 -6.49 5.10
CA LYS A 5 3.67 -5.92 3.84
C LYS A 5 3.29 -6.88 2.72
N GLY A 6 2.47 -6.41 1.78
CA GLY A 6 2.28 -7.05 0.49
C GLY A 6 3.57 -7.05 -0.34
N GLU A 7 3.52 -7.68 -1.51
CA GLU A 7 4.66 -7.67 -2.42
C GLU A 7 4.98 -6.25 -2.88
N ASN A 8 6.26 -5.86 -2.76
CA ASN A 8 6.70 -4.54 -3.16
C ASN A 8 6.68 -4.46 -4.70
N ARG A 9 5.85 -3.59 -5.27
CA ARG A 9 5.75 -3.39 -6.73
C ARG A 9 7.05 -2.92 -7.39
N LYS A 10 8.03 -2.45 -6.62
CA LYS A 10 9.40 -2.07 -7.07
C LYS A 10 10.42 -3.19 -6.86
N GLN A 11 10.03 -4.31 -6.26
CA GLN A 11 10.91 -5.46 -6.08
C GLN A 11 11.22 -6.07 -7.44
N ARG A 12 12.50 -6.37 -7.67
CA ARG A 12 12.93 -6.99 -8.90
C ARG A 12 12.45 -8.43 -9.04
N VAL A 13 11.73 -8.71 -10.12
CA VAL A 13 11.26 -10.04 -10.50
C VAL A 13 11.97 -10.45 -11.80
N LEU A 14 12.10 -11.75 -12.06
CA LEU A 14 12.90 -12.27 -13.17
C LEU A 14 12.44 -11.75 -14.56
N PHE A 15 11.23 -11.18 -14.68
CA PHE A 15 10.70 -10.45 -15.84
C PHE A 15 9.53 -9.54 -15.43
N PRO A 16 9.33 -8.39 -16.13
CA PRO A 16 10.20 -7.20 -16.23
C PRO A 16 10.80 -6.78 -14.89
N GLU A 17 11.64 -5.73 -14.85
CA GLU A 17 12.39 -5.43 -13.63
C GLU A 17 11.46 -5.12 -12.45
N CYS A 18 10.20 -4.70 -12.65
CA CYS A 18 9.22 -4.74 -11.58
C CYS A 18 7.77 -4.62 -12.12
N ILE A 19 6.77 -4.97 -11.31
CA ILE A 19 5.35 -4.85 -11.69
C ILE A 19 5.01 -3.39 -12.04
N ASP A 20 5.67 -2.42 -11.41
CA ASP A 20 5.46 -0.99 -11.68
C ASP A 20 5.88 -0.57 -13.11
N GLU A 21 6.74 -1.33 -13.80
CA GLU A 21 7.13 -1.06 -15.19
C GLU A 21 6.02 -1.38 -16.20
N TYR A 22 5.07 -2.24 -15.82
CA TYR A 22 3.85 -2.45 -16.63
C TYR A 22 2.85 -1.29 -16.51
N VAL A 23 3.01 -0.44 -15.50
CA VAL A 23 2.12 0.69 -15.25
C VAL A 23 2.70 1.92 -15.92
N GLY A 24 2.05 2.38 -17.00
CA GLY A 24 2.42 3.60 -17.70
C GLY A 24 2.52 4.81 -16.76
N GLN A 25 3.36 5.80 -17.11
CA GLN A 25 3.55 7.00 -16.27
C GLN A 25 2.27 7.81 -16.11
N ASP A 26 1.41 7.85 -17.13
CA ASP A 26 0.12 8.54 -17.11
C ASP A 26 -1.03 7.67 -16.62
N ALA A 27 -0.73 6.48 -16.09
CA ALA A 27 -1.78 5.58 -15.61
C ALA A 27 -2.47 6.19 -14.37
N PRO A 28 -3.81 6.24 -14.34
CA PRO A 28 -4.56 6.86 -13.24
C PRO A 28 -4.33 6.17 -11.90
N VAL A 29 -3.92 4.90 -11.90
CA VAL A 29 -3.54 4.16 -10.68
C VAL A 29 -2.42 4.85 -9.89
N ARG A 30 -1.49 5.56 -10.56
CA ARG A 30 -0.43 6.32 -9.88
C ARG A 30 -0.99 7.52 -9.11
N PHE A 31 -2.05 8.13 -9.61
CA PHE A 31 -2.77 9.19 -8.92
C PHE A 31 -3.48 8.64 -7.67
N PHE A 32 -4.14 7.49 -7.79
CA PHE A 32 -4.77 6.83 -6.64
C PHE A 32 -3.75 6.41 -5.58
N ASP A 33 -2.58 5.88 -5.99
CA ASP A 33 -1.49 5.57 -5.07
C ASP A 33 -1.02 6.82 -4.31
N ALA A 34 -0.74 7.92 -5.01
CA ALA A 34 -0.33 9.18 -4.38
C ALA A 34 -1.43 9.78 -3.48
N PHE A 35 -2.70 9.67 -3.88
CA PHE A 35 -3.83 10.15 -3.11
C PHE A 35 -3.96 9.36 -1.79
N VAL A 36 -3.99 8.03 -1.85
CA VAL A 36 -4.08 7.17 -0.66
C VAL A 36 -2.85 7.32 0.24
N ASP A 37 -1.67 7.56 -0.33
CA ASP A 37 -0.44 7.82 0.42
C ASP A 37 -0.50 9.17 1.18
N SER A 38 -1.19 10.18 0.63
CA SER A 38 -1.37 11.49 1.27
C SER A 38 -2.42 11.52 2.39
N LEU A 39 -3.27 10.50 2.49
CA LEU A 39 -4.35 10.45 3.49
C LEU A 39 -3.85 10.08 4.88
N ASP A 40 -4.44 10.73 5.88
CA ASP A 40 -4.25 10.44 7.29
C ASP A 40 -5.32 9.45 7.76
N MET A 41 -4.94 8.17 7.82
CA MET A 41 -5.86 7.08 8.16
C MET A 41 -6.40 7.17 9.59
N GLU A 42 -5.67 7.81 10.51
CA GLU A 42 -6.12 8.04 11.87
C GLU A 42 -7.24 9.08 11.90
N LYS A 43 -7.05 10.21 11.21
CA LYS A 43 -8.08 11.26 11.09
C LYS A 43 -9.33 10.81 10.34
N LEU A 44 -9.20 9.87 9.41
CA LEU A 44 -10.32 9.30 8.67
C LEU A 44 -11.15 8.31 9.52
N GLY A 45 -10.76 8.04 10.77
CA GLY A 45 -11.52 7.19 11.68
C GLY A 45 -11.26 5.69 11.48
N PHE A 46 -10.18 5.30 10.80
CA PHE A 46 -9.81 3.89 10.73
C PHE A 46 -9.33 3.41 12.10
N ILE A 47 -10.13 2.54 12.71
CA ILE A 47 -9.90 1.98 14.05
C ILE A 47 -8.60 1.16 14.12
N ARG A 48 -8.12 0.64 12.97
CA ARG A 48 -6.88 -0.16 12.86
C ARG A 48 -5.77 0.58 12.09
N SER A 49 -5.74 1.90 12.20
CA SER A 49 -4.71 2.79 11.62
C SER A 49 -3.37 2.74 12.35
N THR A 50 -3.31 2.07 13.50
CA THR A 50 -2.09 1.77 14.25
C THR A 50 -1.88 0.24 14.29
N PRO A 51 -0.66 -0.26 14.01
CA PRO A 51 -0.38 -1.68 14.08
C PRO A 51 -0.38 -2.15 15.54
N ALA A 52 -0.96 -3.31 15.82
CA ALA A 52 -0.91 -3.91 17.14
C ALA A 52 0.54 -4.19 17.57
N GLU A 53 0.83 -4.00 18.86
CA GLU A 53 2.17 -4.21 19.43
C GLU A 53 2.55 -5.70 19.50
N THR A 54 1.56 -6.58 19.61
CA THR A 54 1.73 -8.03 19.72
C THR A 54 0.74 -8.78 18.84
N GLY A 55 1.12 -9.98 18.39
CA GLY A 55 0.29 -10.85 17.54
C GLY A 55 0.63 -10.78 16.04
N THR A 56 -0.23 -11.37 15.21
CA THR A 56 -0.08 -11.33 13.75
C THR A 56 -0.29 -9.90 13.24
N PRO A 57 0.63 -9.39 12.40
CA PRO A 57 0.49 -8.05 11.84
C PRO A 57 -0.76 -7.98 10.96
N GLY A 58 -1.60 -6.97 11.21
CA GLY A 58 -2.79 -6.70 10.39
C GLY A 58 -2.41 -6.12 9.02
N TYR A 59 -3.37 -6.12 8.10
CA TYR A 59 -3.25 -5.40 6.82
C TYR A 59 -3.19 -3.89 7.05
N ASP A 60 -2.50 -3.17 6.15
CA ASP A 60 -2.53 -1.71 6.17
C ASP A 60 -3.92 -1.23 5.70
N PRO A 61 -4.60 -0.33 6.44
CA PRO A 61 -5.87 0.23 5.98
C PRO A 61 -5.78 0.94 4.63
N ARG A 62 -4.59 1.40 4.21
CA ARG A 62 -4.34 1.93 2.86
C ARG A 62 -4.57 0.87 1.78
N ASP A 63 -4.25 -0.38 2.04
CA ASP A 63 -4.42 -1.47 1.08
C ASP A 63 -5.92 -1.76 0.84
N LEU A 64 -6.76 -1.59 1.87
CA LEU A 64 -8.22 -1.73 1.74
C LEU A 64 -8.84 -0.65 0.84
N MET A 65 -8.24 0.54 0.75
CA MET A 65 -8.70 1.60 -0.16
C MET A 65 -8.27 1.38 -1.61
N LYS A 66 -7.30 0.48 -1.85
CA LYS A 66 -6.76 0.18 -3.18
C LYS A 66 -7.40 -1.07 -3.81
N LEU A 67 -8.37 -1.70 -3.14
CA LEU A 67 -9.24 -2.78 -3.65
C LEU A 67 -10.36 -2.21 -4.53
#